data_AF-A0A423DWL7-F1
#
_entry.id   AF-A0A423DWL7-F1
#
_cell.length_a   1.000
_cell.length_b   1.000
_cell.length_c   1.000
_cell.angle_alpha   90.00
_cell.angle_beta   90.00
_cell.angle_gamma   90.00
#
_symmetry.space_group_name_H-M   'P 1'
#
loop_
_entity.id
_entity.type
_entity.pdbx_description
1 polymer ?
#
loop_
_entity_poly.entity_id
_entity_poly.type
_entity_poly.pdbx_seq_one_letter_code
_entity_poly.pdbx_strand_id
1 'polypeptide(L)'
;MQASNAGRLLSSQLGAAKAFYAVVITTLLLFWLNQDSISLYCQQKYHQSCELPVLGQSPAWRMGGNLTHALGDARDSFIDSLEKRSEQVLVAKVETNDTVELPAPIPVVPVHLDKPSVAAHLVPVKVATTAAPVPATVATPVPQPAAQVAQAPLQAGTVVSLAAGDEVFLVGDSLMQGVAPHLANSLRKRYQIKSVNLSKQSTGLAYPGFFNWPQTVAKTLESEPNIRLMVIFLGPNDPWDMPQGKGKPFLRFKSPEWEVTYRQRIDSILDQAREHNVQVIWVGPPNMQKPKLSTAMAYLSGLYEQQTGLYQQHYLSANPVLGYNDDSFSYTLQNAQGKRIKTRVDDGIHFTTTGQKLISERILSLIAFPGLTVTGH
;
A
#
# COMPACT_ATOMS: atom_id res chain seq x y z
N MET A 1 -2.44 -24.20 -64.68
CA MET A 1 -2.46 -22.74 -64.43
C MET A 1 -3.03 -22.51 -63.04
N GLN A 2 -2.20 -22.09 -62.07
CA GLN A 2 -2.64 -21.75 -60.72
C GLN A 2 -3.24 -20.34 -60.74
N ALA A 3 -4.57 -20.24 -60.80
CA ALA A 3 -5.30 -18.98 -60.72
C ALA A 3 -5.31 -18.47 -59.26
N SER A 4 -4.35 -17.59 -59.00
CA SER A 4 -4.31 -16.47 -58.05
C SER A 4 -4.78 -16.68 -56.60
N ASN A 5 -3.78 -16.65 -55.72
CA ASN A 5 -3.81 -16.29 -54.29
C ASN A 5 -4.29 -14.84 -54.01
N ALA A 6 -4.84 -14.12 -54.99
CA ALA A 6 -5.09 -12.68 -54.89
C ALA A 6 -6.24 -12.32 -53.93
N GLY A 7 -7.33 -13.09 -53.91
CA GLY A 7 -8.48 -12.83 -53.03
C GLY A 7 -8.19 -13.05 -51.54
N ARG A 8 -7.36 -14.06 -51.21
CA ARG A 8 -6.88 -14.30 -49.84
C ARG A 8 -5.87 -13.23 -49.38
N LEU A 9 -5.05 -12.72 -50.29
CA LEU A 9 -4.14 -11.61 -50.01
C LEU A 9 -4.90 -10.29 -49.78
N LEU A 10 -5.91 -9.97 -50.58
CA LEU A 10 -6.73 -8.77 -50.40
C LEU A 10 -7.53 -8.78 -49.08
N SER A 11 -8.11 -9.93 -48.70
CA SER A 11 -8.84 -10.05 -47.44
C SER A 11 -7.94 -10.01 -46.22
N SER A 12 -6.73 -10.60 -46.29
CA SER A 12 -5.74 -10.51 -45.21
C SER A 12 -5.18 -9.10 -45.07
N GLN A 13 -4.95 -8.38 -46.17
CA GLN A 13 -4.51 -6.98 -46.16
C GLN A 13 -5.58 -6.04 -45.60
N LEU A 14 -6.87 -6.24 -45.94
CA LEU A 14 -7.96 -5.49 -45.31
C LEU A 14 -8.10 -5.81 -43.81
N GLY A 15 -7.94 -7.08 -43.42
CA GLY A 15 -7.93 -7.48 -42.01
C GLY A 15 -6.79 -6.83 -41.23
N ALA A 16 -5.58 -6.81 -41.81
CA ALA A 16 -4.41 -6.16 -41.24
C ALA A 16 -4.59 -4.64 -41.14
N ALA A 17 -5.14 -3.99 -42.16
CA ALA A 17 -5.42 -2.55 -42.15
C ALA A 17 -6.43 -2.17 -41.06
N LYS A 18 -7.50 -2.96 -40.87
CA LYS A 18 -8.47 -2.77 -39.78
C LYS A 18 -7.83 -2.94 -38.41
N ALA A 19 -7.02 -3.97 -38.23
CA ALA A 19 -6.31 -4.20 -36.97
C ALA A 19 -5.33 -3.06 -36.67
N PHE A 20 -4.56 -2.61 -37.66
CA PHE A 20 -3.66 -1.47 -37.53
C PHE A 20 -4.41 -0.19 -37.16
N TYR A 21 -5.53 0.11 -37.85
CA TYR A 21 -6.37 1.27 -37.55
C TYR A 21 -6.92 1.23 -36.12
N ALA A 22 -7.39 0.07 -35.66
CA ALA A 22 -7.86 -0.11 -34.29
C ALA A 22 -6.75 0.13 -33.26
N VAL A 23 -5.53 -0.37 -33.51
CA VAL A 23 -4.37 -0.13 -32.65
C VAL A 23 -4.02 1.35 -32.60
N VAL A 24 -3.99 2.05 -33.74
CA VAL A 24 -3.68 3.48 -33.81
C VAL A 24 -4.71 4.30 -33.01
N ILE A 25 -6.00 4.06 -33.24
CA ILE A 25 -7.06 4.77 -32.50
C ILE A 25 -6.97 4.49 -31.01
N THR A 26 -6.83 3.22 -30.62
CA THR A 26 -6.76 2.85 -29.20
C THR A 26 -5.56 3.50 -28.54
N THR A 27 -4.41 3.54 -29.22
CA THR A 27 -3.21 4.20 -28.72
C THR A 27 -3.42 5.70 -28.54
N LEU A 28 -4.02 6.38 -29.51
CA LEU A 28 -4.33 7.80 -29.42
C LEU A 28 -5.34 8.10 -28.28
N LEU A 29 -6.36 7.26 -28.13
CA LEU A 29 -7.33 7.36 -27.05
C LEU A 29 -6.65 7.17 -25.68
N LEU A 30 -5.80 6.17 -25.53
CA LEU A 30 -5.06 5.93 -24.30
C LEU A 30 -4.14 7.10 -23.98
N PHE A 31 -3.46 7.67 -24.97
CA PHE A 31 -2.63 8.86 -24.78
C PHE A 31 -3.46 10.08 -24.37
N TRP A 32 -4.64 10.25 -24.98
CA TRP A 32 -5.59 11.30 -24.63
C TRP A 32 -6.23 11.09 -23.25
N LEU A 33 -6.41 9.86 -22.76
CA LEU A 33 -6.91 9.61 -21.40
C LEU A 33 -5.82 9.72 -20.34
N ASN A 34 -4.57 9.37 -20.66
CA ASN A 34 -3.45 9.26 -19.71
C ASN A 34 -2.46 10.42 -19.78
N GLN A 35 -2.91 11.60 -20.22
CA GLN A 35 -2.06 12.78 -20.46
C GLN A 35 -1.25 13.17 -19.21
N ASP A 36 -1.90 13.17 -18.04
CA ASP A 36 -1.27 13.60 -16.79
C ASP A 36 -0.20 12.61 -16.34
N SER A 37 -0.47 11.30 -16.48
CA SER A 37 0.49 10.22 -16.20
C SER A 37 1.71 10.30 -17.12
N ILE A 38 1.49 10.59 -18.41
CA ILE A 38 2.57 10.76 -19.38
C ILE A 38 3.39 12.02 -19.07
N SER A 39 2.72 13.12 -18.75
CA SER A 39 3.39 14.38 -18.37
C SER A 39 4.23 14.17 -17.12
N LEU A 40 3.69 13.53 -16.08
CA LEU A 40 4.42 13.20 -14.85
C LEU A 40 5.62 12.30 -15.13
N TYR A 41 5.44 11.23 -15.91
CA TYR A 41 6.55 10.33 -16.28
C TYR A 41 7.66 11.09 -17.01
N CYS A 42 7.31 11.97 -17.94
CA CYS A 42 8.30 12.76 -18.65
C CYS A 42 9.03 13.76 -17.75
N GLN A 43 8.32 14.38 -16.81
CA GLN A 43 8.95 15.25 -15.81
C GLN A 43 9.94 14.45 -14.95
N GLN A 44 9.56 13.25 -14.51
CA GLN A 44 10.40 12.36 -13.71
C GLN A 44 11.60 11.80 -14.46
N LYS A 45 11.43 11.43 -15.74
CA LYS A 45 12.45 10.73 -16.53
C LYS A 45 13.37 11.65 -17.33
N TYR A 46 12.81 12.73 -17.86
CA TYR A 46 13.48 13.63 -18.82
C TYR A 46 13.57 15.07 -18.33
N HIS A 47 13.06 15.38 -17.13
CA HIS A 47 13.05 16.73 -16.54
C HIS A 47 12.35 17.78 -17.42
N GLN A 48 11.39 17.34 -18.23
CA GLN A 48 10.64 18.17 -19.18
C GLN A 48 9.17 17.71 -19.22
N SER A 49 8.25 18.63 -19.49
CA SER A 49 6.87 18.27 -19.82
C SER A 49 6.82 17.74 -21.25
N CYS A 50 6.33 16.52 -21.46
CA CYS A 50 5.98 16.02 -22.81
C CYS A 50 4.61 16.53 -23.29
N GLU A 51 4.18 17.71 -22.82
CA GLU A 51 2.95 18.31 -23.31
C GLU A 51 3.14 18.72 -24.77
N LEU A 52 2.19 18.31 -25.62
CA LEU A 52 2.19 18.68 -27.03
C LEU A 52 1.96 20.19 -27.15
N PRO A 53 2.89 20.97 -27.78
CA PRO A 53 2.71 22.40 -27.96
C PRO A 53 1.38 22.70 -28.65
N VAL A 54 0.68 23.77 -28.21
CA VAL A 54 -0.65 24.18 -28.67
C VAL A 54 -1.78 23.22 -28.30
N LEU A 55 -1.62 21.91 -28.52
CA LEU A 55 -2.65 20.91 -28.21
C LEU A 55 -2.86 20.75 -26.71
N GLY A 56 -1.79 20.76 -25.91
CA GLY A 56 -1.80 20.60 -24.45
C GLY A 56 -2.58 21.69 -23.69
N GLN A 57 -2.81 22.84 -24.31
CA GLN A 57 -3.60 23.94 -23.74
C GLN A 57 -5.06 23.92 -24.21
N SER A 58 -5.40 23.08 -25.20
CA SER A 58 -6.75 23.04 -25.75
C SER A 58 -7.71 22.38 -24.75
N PRO A 59 -8.93 22.93 -24.56
CA PRO A 59 -9.95 22.31 -23.70
C PRO A 59 -10.32 20.90 -24.16
N ALA A 60 -10.39 20.66 -25.47
CA ALA A 60 -10.68 19.35 -26.05
C ALA A 60 -9.59 18.31 -25.74
N TRP A 61 -8.33 18.72 -25.69
CA TRP A 61 -7.26 17.86 -25.19
C TRP A 61 -7.46 17.60 -23.70
N ARG A 62 -7.51 18.65 -22.86
CA ARG A 62 -7.64 18.52 -21.40
C ARG A 62 -8.87 17.74 -20.93
N MET A 63 -9.93 17.70 -21.73
CA MET A 63 -11.12 16.90 -21.47
C MET A 63 -10.79 15.42 -21.19
N GLY A 64 -9.79 14.83 -21.86
CA GLY A 64 -9.44 13.43 -21.65
C GLY A 64 -8.91 13.15 -20.24
N GLY A 65 -7.99 13.97 -19.75
CA GLY A 65 -7.49 13.90 -18.37
C GLY A 65 -8.60 14.18 -17.36
N ASN A 66 -9.42 15.20 -17.59
CA ASN A 66 -10.57 15.53 -16.74
C ASN A 66 -11.58 14.36 -16.68
N LEU A 67 -11.82 13.68 -17.81
CA LEU A 67 -12.68 12.51 -17.86
C LEU A 67 -12.08 11.35 -17.06
N THR A 68 -10.77 11.12 -17.17
CA THR A 68 -10.08 10.11 -16.35
C THR A 68 -10.19 10.41 -14.86
N HIS A 69 -10.01 11.67 -14.43
CA HIS A 69 -10.23 12.06 -13.03
C HIS A 69 -11.69 11.87 -12.62
N ALA A 70 -12.64 12.36 -13.41
CA ALA A 70 -14.07 12.22 -13.10
C ALA A 70 -14.53 10.75 -13.04
N LEU A 71 -14.03 9.89 -13.94
CA LEU A 71 -14.28 8.45 -13.88
C LEU A 71 -13.64 7.81 -12.65
N GLY A 72 -12.45 8.26 -12.26
CA GLY A 72 -11.80 7.86 -11.00
C GLY A 72 -12.66 8.24 -9.79
N ASP A 73 -13.04 9.51 -9.69
CA ASP A 73 -13.85 10.04 -8.59
C ASP A 73 -15.24 9.38 -8.54
N ALA A 74 -15.85 9.14 -9.70
CA ALA A 74 -17.14 8.45 -9.81
C ALA A 74 -17.04 6.97 -9.43
N ARG A 75 -15.96 6.29 -9.84
CA ARG A 75 -15.67 4.92 -9.41
C ARG A 75 -15.53 4.88 -7.89
N ASP A 76 -14.72 5.76 -7.33
CA ASP A 76 -14.43 5.80 -5.89
C ASP A 76 -15.73 6.08 -5.12
N SER A 77 -16.54 7.04 -5.58
CA SER A 77 -17.87 7.33 -5.03
C SER A 77 -18.86 6.16 -5.17
N PHE A 78 -18.81 5.42 -6.28
CA PHE A 78 -19.66 4.25 -6.50
C PHE A 78 -19.30 3.11 -5.56
N ILE A 79 -18.01 2.84 -5.37
CA ILE A 79 -17.53 1.85 -4.40
C ILE A 79 -17.99 2.23 -2.99
N ASP A 80 -17.82 3.49 -2.59
CA ASP A 80 -18.34 4.01 -1.32
C ASP A 80 -19.87 3.80 -1.19
N SER A 81 -20.63 3.95 -2.28
CA SER A 81 -22.08 3.73 -2.29
C SER A 81 -22.46 2.25 -2.14
N LEU A 82 -21.70 1.34 -2.76
CA LEU A 82 -21.94 -0.10 -2.62
C LEU A 82 -21.65 -0.56 -1.19
N GLU A 83 -20.62 -0.01 -0.57
CA GLU A 83 -20.33 -0.25 0.84
C GLU A 83 -21.50 0.23 1.71
N LYS A 84 -21.96 1.48 1.51
CA LYS A 84 -23.15 2.02 2.22
C LYS A 84 -24.43 1.21 1.99
N ARG A 85 -24.69 0.73 0.77
CA ARG A 85 -25.89 -0.06 0.45
C ARG A 85 -25.83 -1.47 1.04
N SER A 86 -24.65 -2.10 1.01
CA SER A 86 -24.44 -3.38 1.68
C SER A 86 -24.75 -3.28 3.18
N GLU A 87 -24.45 -2.12 3.78
CA GLU A 87 -24.73 -1.82 5.18
C GLU A 87 -26.22 -1.61 5.46
N GLN A 88 -26.96 -0.89 4.60
CA GLN A 88 -28.41 -0.75 4.75
C GLN A 88 -29.13 -2.10 4.65
N VAL A 89 -28.69 -2.98 3.75
CA VAL A 89 -29.24 -4.33 3.62
C VAL A 89 -28.90 -5.19 4.83
N LEU A 90 -27.69 -5.07 5.38
CA LEU A 90 -27.28 -5.78 6.60
C LEU A 90 -28.04 -5.27 7.83
N VAL A 91 -28.22 -3.96 7.99
CA VAL A 91 -28.98 -3.36 9.10
C VAL A 91 -30.46 -3.73 9.02
N ALA A 92 -31.07 -3.61 7.83
CA ALA A 92 -32.47 -4.03 7.63
C ALA A 92 -32.66 -5.53 7.92
N LYS A 93 -31.66 -6.37 7.64
CA LYS A 93 -31.70 -7.81 7.91
C LYS A 93 -31.43 -8.18 9.37
N VAL A 94 -30.82 -7.28 10.16
CA VAL A 94 -30.64 -7.43 11.61
C VAL A 94 -31.87 -6.92 12.38
N GLU A 95 -32.57 -5.91 11.85
CA GLU A 95 -33.83 -5.41 12.42
C GLU A 95 -35.02 -6.34 12.14
N THR A 96 -35.02 -7.05 11.01
CA THR A 96 -35.97 -8.16 10.78
C THR A 96 -35.46 -9.41 11.49
N ASN A 97 -35.95 -9.62 12.70
CA ASN A 97 -35.67 -10.74 13.58
C ASN A 97 -36.07 -12.10 12.96
N ASP A 98 -35.25 -12.65 12.07
CA ASP A 98 -35.30 -14.07 11.71
C ASP A 98 -34.39 -14.82 12.68
N THR A 99 -34.96 -15.32 13.77
CA THR A 99 -34.37 -16.39 14.58
C THR A 99 -34.09 -17.58 13.68
N VAL A 100 -32.84 -17.72 13.21
CA VAL A 100 -32.36 -18.95 12.58
C VAL A 100 -32.20 -19.98 13.70
N GLU A 101 -33.22 -20.82 13.86
CA GLU A 101 -33.15 -22.04 14.65
C GLU A 101 -32.12 -22.96 14.01
N LEU A 102 -30.96 -23.12 14.67
CA LEU A 102 -29.94 -24.07 14.25
C LEU A 102 -30.51 -25.49 14.34
N PRO A 103 -30.46 -26.32 13.29
CA PRO A 103 -30.87 -27.71 13.39
C PRO A 103 -29.99 -28.44 14.42
N ALA A 104 -30.63 -29.30 15.22
CA ALA A 104 -29.98 -30.04 16.29
C ALA A 104 -28.72 -30.78 15.80
N PRO A 105 -27.63 -30.81 16.59
CA PRO A 105 -26.41 -31.49 16.20
C PRO A 105 -26.67 -32.99 16.00
N ILE A 106 -26.31 -33.49 14.82
CA ILE A 106 -26.40 -34.92 14.47
C ILE A 106 -25.43 -35.70 15.39
N PRO A 107 -25.85 -36.83 16.00
CA PRO A 107 -24.97 -37.62 16.85
C PRO A 107 -23.81 -38.22 16.04
N VAL A 108 -22.59 -37.98 16.54
CA VAL A 108 -21.35 -38.50 15.97
C VAL A 108 -21.27 -40.01 16.23
N VAL A 109 -21.30 -40.81 15.16
CA VAL A 109 -20.97 -42.24 15.22
C VAL A 109 -19.44 -42.38 15.18
N PRO A 110 -18.78 -42.95 16.21
CA PRO A 110 -17.35 -43.19 16.16
C PRO A 110 -17.06 -44.40 15.26
N VAL A 111 -16.37 -44.17 14.14
CA VAL A 111 -15.86 -45.25 13.30
C VAL A 111 -14.50 -45.69 13.84
N HIS A 112 -14.47 -46.85 14.50
CA HIS A 112 -13.25 -47.60 14.78
C HIS A 112 -12.77 -48.28 13.49
N LEU A 113 -11.52 -48.03 13.10
CA LEU A 113 -10.86 -48.71 11.98
C LEU A 113 -9.69 -49.53 12.53
N ASP A 114 -9.97 -50.80 12.80
CA ASP A 114 -8.94 -51.84 12.87
C ASP A 114 -8.54 -52.30 11.45
N LYS A 115 -7.22 -52.46 11.28
CA LYS A 115 -6.44 -52.97 10.11
C LYS A 115 -6.71 -54.48 9.84
N PRO A 116 -6.18 -55.17 8.77
CA PRO A 116 -4.91 -54.92 8.04
C PRO A 116 -4.77 -55.30 6.52
N SER A 117 -3.57 -54.99 5.97
CA SER A 117 -2.81 -55.64 4.85
C SER A 117 -3.28 -55.38 3.40
N VAL A 118 -2.44 -55.10 2.38
CA VAL A 118 -1.20 -55.79 1.96
C VAL A 118 -0.18 -54.88 1.21
N ALA A 119 1.09 -55.12 1.54
CA ALA A 119 2.43 -54.90 0.96
C ALA A 119 2.69 -54.25 -0.43
N ALA A 120 3.77 -53.45 -0.47
CA ALA A 120 5.00 -53.67 -1.26
C ALA A 120 6.15 -52.74 -0.75
N HIS A 121 7.08 -53.25 0.07
CA HIS A 121 8.51 -53.48 -0.23
C HIS A 121 9.32 -52.29 -0.78
N LEU A 122 10.31 -51.79 -0.03
CA LEU A 122 11.75 -52.11 -0.19
C LEU A 122 12.65 -51.30 0.80
N VAL A 123 13.25 -52.06 1.73
CA VAL A 123 14.61 -52.03 2.34
C VAL A 123 15.28 -50.71 2.83
N PRO A 124 15.82 -50.69 4.08
CA PRO A 124 16.63 -49.61 4.62
C PRO A 124 18.14 -49.85 4.41
N VAL A 125 18.93 -48.78 4.28
CA VAL A 125 20.40 -48.87 4.43
C VAL A 125 20.85 -47.87 5.49
N LYS A 126 21.24 -48.42 6.64
CA LYS A 126 22.04 -47.81 7.69
C LYS A 126 23.50 -48.17 7.39
N VAL A 127 24.39 -47.20 7.31
CA VAL A 127 25.83 -47.44 7.43
C VAL A 127 26.37 -46.52 8.51
N ALA A 128 26.99 -47.15 9.51
CA ALA A 128 27.79 -46.54 10.55
C ALA A 128 29.18 -47.19 10.51
N THR A 129 30.23 -46.38 10.57
CA THR A 129 31.62 -46.76 10.90
C THR A 129 32.40 -45.44 11.17
N THR A 130 32.51 -45.00 12.44
CA THR A 130 33.64 -45.15 13.40
C THR A 130 35.01 -44.54 13.01
N ALA A 131 35.38 -43.47 13.75
CA ALA A 131 36.64 -43.14 14.48
C ALA A 131 38.04 -43.31 13.78
N ALA A 132 39.11 -42.53 14.01
CA ALA A 132 39.61 -41.79 15.18
C ALA A 132 40.77 -40.79 14.76
N PRO A 133 41.70 -40.28 15.61
CA PRO A 133 41.78 -38.83 15.99
C PRO A 133 43.18 -38.15 15.91
N VAL A 134 43.31 -36.82 15.73
CA VAL A 134 44.51 -36.03 16.14
C VAL A 134 44.27 -34.49 16.05
N PRO A 135 45.10 -33.60 16.66
CA PRO A 135 45.16 -33.21 18.07
C PRO A 135 44.74 -31.74 18.35
N ALA A 136 44.57 -31.44 19.63
CA ALA A 136 44.26 -30.13 20.18
C ALA A 136 45.33 -29.07 19.89
N THR A 137 44.90 -27.90 19.43
CA THR A 137 45.66 -26.64 19.52
C THR A 137 44.96 -25.72 20.50
N VAL A 138 45.73 -25.27 21.49
CA VAL A 138 45.33 -24.35 22.56
C VAL A 138 45.09 -22.98 21.94
N ALA A 139 43.84 -22.49 21.97
CA ALA A 139 43.50 -21.12 21.63
C ALA A 139 43.48 -20.26 22.91
N THR A 140 44.31 -19.22 22.91
CA THR A 140 44.29 -18.09 23.84
C THR A 140 42.94 -17.34 23.79
N PRO A 141 42.46 -16.78 24.92
CA PRO A 141 41.16 -16.12 24.97
C PRO A 141 41.22 -14.75 24.28
N VAL A 142 40.42 -14.58 23.23
CA VAL A 142 40.10 -13.27 22.65
C VAL A 142 38.87 -12.71 23.40
N PRO A 143 38.82 -11.41 23.75
CA PRO A 143 37.73 -10.87 24.55
C PRO A 143 36.40 -10.98 23.80
N GLN A 144 35.39 -11.55 24.47
CA GLN A 144 33.99 -11.53 24.02
C GLN A 144 33.54 -10.08 23.78
N PRO A 145 33.05 -9.74 22.57
CA PRO A 145 32.19 -8.58 22.42
C PRO A 145 30.94 -8.78 23.27
N ALA A 146 30.57 -7.71 23.98
CA ALA A 146 29.46 -7.65 24.92
C ALA A 146 28.22 -8.40 24.42
N ALA A 147 27.61 -9.14 25.36
CA ALA A 147 26.32 -9.78 25.20
C ALA A 147 25.36 -8.87 24.43
N GLN A 148 24.86 -9.39 23.31
CA GLN A 148 23.76 -8.82 22.56
C GLN A 148 22.62 -8.56 23.52
N VAL A 149 22.30 -7.28 23.69
CA VAL A 149 21.08 -6.84 24.35
C VAL A 149 19.94 -7.47 23.56
N ALA A 150 19.32 -8.49 24.13
CA ALA A 150 18.11 -9.08 23.60
C ALA A 150 17.12 -7.94 23.36
N GLN A 151 16.76 -7.72 22.10
CA GLN A 151 15.76 -6.72 21.74
C GLN A 151 14.47 -7.08 22.47
N ALA A 152 14.04 -6.18 23.36
CA ALA A 152 12.77 -6.31 24.05
C ALA A 152 11.62 -6.40 23.04
N PRO A 153 10.54 -7.15 23.34
CA PRO A 153 9.37 -7.21 22.48
C PRO A 153 8.83 -5.79 22.24
N LEU A 154 8.51 -5.49 20.97
CA LEU A 154 7.84 -4.26 20.53
C LEU A 154 6.76 -3.88 21.55
N GLN A 155 6.96 -2.76 22.26
CA GLN A 155 5.95 -2.26 23.18
C GLN A 155 4.69 -1.94 22.37
N ALA A 156 3.66 -2.78 22.55
CA ALA A 156 2.30 -2.47 22.16
C ALA A 156 1.73 -1.47 23.17
N GLY A 157 2.20 -0.23 23.10
CA GLY A 157 1.54 0.90 23.70
C GLY A 157 0.58 1.48 22.68
N THR A 158 -0.67 1.66 23.04
CA THR A 158 -1.52 2.63 22.35
C THR A 158 -0.82 3.99 22.35
N VAL A 159 -0.79 4.67 21.20
CA VAL A 159 -0.12 5.97 21.04
C VAL A 159 -1.08 7.10 20.67
N VAL A 160 -2.27 6.77 20.16
CA VAL A 160 -3.31 7.72 19.74
C VAL A 160 -4.61 7.41 20.50
N SER A 161 -5.42 8.42 20.79
CA SER A 161 -6.75 8.25 21.39
C SER A 161 -7.82 8.96 20.57
N LEU A 162 -8.91 8.27 20.27
CA LEU A 162 -10.08 8.82 19.57
C LEU A 162 -11.36 8.66 20.40
N ALA A 163 -12.12 9.73 20.53
CA ALA A 163 -13.40 9.79 21.21
C ALA A 163 -14.59 9.81 20.23
N ALA A 164 -15.81 9.68 20.75
CA ALA A 164 -17.01 9.79 19.95
C ALA A 164 -17.09 11.16 19.25
N GLY A 165 -17.34 11.16 17.94
CA GLY A 165 -17.40 12.36 17.12
C GLY A 165 -16.08 12.75 16.46
N ASP A 166 -14.96 12.16 16.88
CA ASP A 166 -13.68 12.34 16.20
C ASP A 166 -13.68 11.67 14.82
N GLU A 167 -12.86 12.20 13.92
CA GLU A 167 -12.69 11.69 12.57
C GLU A 167 -11.22 11.43 12.23
N VAL A 168 -11.01 10.53 11.26
CA VAL A 168 -9.68 10.12 10.78
C VAL A 168 -9.45 10.55 9.34
N PHE A 169 -8.36 11.26 9.09
CA PHE A 169 -7.95 11.67 7.76
C PHE A 169 -6.93 10.69 7.16
N LEU A 170 -7.22 10.15 5.98
CA LEU A 170 -6.38 9.18 5.28
C LEU A 170 -5.73 9.84 4.06
N VAL A 171 -4.40 9.95 4.14
CA VAL A 171 -3.54 10.66 3.19
C VAL A 171 -2.57 9.67 2.58
N GLY A 172 -2.45 9.65 1.25
CA GLY A 172 -1.40 8.85 0.65
C GLY A 172 -1.61 8.44 -0.79
N ASP A 173 -0.71 7.60 -1.28
CA ASP A 173 -0.66 7.18 -2.67
C ASP A 173 -1.43 5.88 -2.91
N SER A 174 -1.02 5.08 -3.91
CA SER A 174 -1.61 3.77 -4.20
C SER A 174 -1.47 2.77 -3.05
N LEU A 175 -0.47 2.93 -2.17
CA LEU A 175 -0.35 2.12 -0.96
C LEU A 175 -1.49 2.44 0.02
N MET A 176 -1.74 3.73 0.27
CA MET A 176 -2.87 4.15 1.11
C MET A 176 -4.20 3.76 0.49
N GLN A 177 -4.40 3.92 -0.82
CA GLN A 177 -5.66 3.53 -1.46
C GLN A 177 -6.02 2.05 -1.25
N GLY A 178 -5.01 1.18 -1.13
CA GLY A 178 -5.26 -0.23 -0.81
C GLY A 178 -5.67 -0.44 0.65
N VAL A 179 -5.12 0.33 1.60
CA VAL A 179 -5.31 0.14 3.05
C VAL A 179 -6.53 0.92 3.58
N ALA A 180 -6.73 2.14 3.08
CA ALA A 180 -7.72 3.09 3.56
C ALA A 180 -9.15 2.52 3.63
N PRO A 181 -9.66 1.76 2.64
CA PRO A 181 -11.00 1.19 2.73
C PRO A 181 -11.17 0.24 3.91
N HIS A 182 -10.16 -0.61 4.20
CA HIS A 182 -10.23 -1.54 5.34
C HIS A 182 -10.17 -0.82 6.67
N LEU A 183 -9.35 0.23 6.76
CA LEU A 183 -9.21 1.05 7.96
C LEU A 183 -10.49 1.86 8.23
N ALA A 184 -11.01 2.56 7.23
CA ALA A 184 -12.23 3.35 7.31
C ALA A 184 -13.44 2.46 7.67
N ASN A 185 -13.60 1.32 7.00
CA ASN A 185 -14.66 0.36 7.30
C ASN A 185 -14.58 -0.14 8.74
N SER A 186 -13.37 -0.40 9.23
CA SER A 186 -13.14 -0.84 10.60
C SER A 186 -13.46 0.22 11.65
N LEU A 187 -12.95 1.44 11.44
CA LEU A 187 -13.22 2.61 12.29
C LEU A 187 -14.74 2.86 12.41
N ARG A 188 -15.44 2.81 11.28
CA ARG A 188 -16.87 3.05 11.22
C ARG A 188 -17.68 1.94 11.88
N LYS A 189 -17.43 0.67 11.54
CA LYS A 189 -18.24 -0.47 12.03
C LYS A 189 -18.00 -0.79 13.50
N ARG A 190 -16.74 -0.77 13.94
CA ARG A 190 -16.36 -1.19 15.32
C ARG A 190 -16.43 -0.05 16.33
N TYR A 191 -16.17 1.18 15.90
CA TYR A 191 -15.96 2.32 16.80
C TYR A 191 -16.80 3.55 16.45
N GLN A 192 -17.61 3.50 15.39
CA GLN A 192 -18.45 4.61 14.91
C GLN A 192 -17.66 5.89 14.59
N ILE A 193 -16.38 5.75 14.26
CA ILE A 193 -15.48 6.83 13.85
C ILE A 193 -15.56 6.98 12.33
N LYS A 194 -15.78 8.23 11.86
CA LYS A 194 -15.80 8.54 10.43
C LYS A 194 -14.38 8.72 9.89
N SER A 195 -14.25 8.63 8.57
CA SER A 195 -12.98 8.87 7.91
C SER A 195 -13.15 9.74 6.68
N VAL A 196 -12.20 10.64 6.45
CA VAL A 196 -12.03 11.41 5.22
C VAL A 196 -10.89 10.75 4.45
N ASN A 197 -11.16 10.14 3.30
CA ASN A 197 -10.14 9.47 2.50
C ASN A 197 -9.86 10.26 1.21
N LEU A 198 -8.68 10.86 1.11
CA LEU A 198 -8.24 11.58 -0.11
C LEU A 198 -7.10 10.87 -0.83
N SER A 199 -6.81 9.61 -0.49
CA SER A 199 -5.70 8.87 -1.09
C SER A 199 -5.81 8.79 -2.62
N LYS A 200 -4.71 9.06 -3.32
CA LYS A 200 -4.70 9.24 -4.78
C LYS A 200 -3.48 8.59 -5.42
N GLN A 201 -3.71 7.74 -6.44
CA GLN A 201 -2.63 7.07 -7.16
C GLN A 201 -1.64 8.04 -7.79
N SER A 202 -0.41 7.57 -7.94
CA SER A 202 0.68 8.29 -8.62
C SER A 202 0.99 9.66 -8.01
N THR A 203 0.58 9.90 -6.77
CA THR A 203 0.93 11.10 -5.99
C THR A 203 2.07 10.83 -5.04
N GLY A 204 2.69 11.89 -4.55
CA GLY A 204 3.83 11.86 -3.65
C GLY A 204 4.20 13.28 -3.23
N LEU A 205 5.21 13.42 -2.39
CA LEU A 205 5.72 14.71 -1.97
C LEU A 205 6.69 15.34 -2.98
N ALA A 206 7.28 14.58 -3.90
CA ALA A 206 8.34 15.05 -4.79
C ALA A 206 7.85 16.02 -5.89
N TYR A 207 6.61 15.87 -6.37
CA TYR A 207 6.05 16.64 -7.50
C TYR A 207 4.75 17.38 -7.12
N PRO A 208 4.84 18.51 -6.40
CA PRO A 208 3.65 19.26 -5.95
C PRO A 208 2.85 19.87 -7.11
N GLY A 209 3.44 19.99 -8.31
CA GLY A 209 2.73 20.44 -9.51
C GLY A 209 1.74 19.42 -10.07
N PHE A 210 1.91 18.13 -9.76
CA PHE A 210 0.95 17.08 -10.11
C PHE A 210 -0.13 16.94 -9.02
N PHE A 211 0.29 16.84 -7.76
CA PHE A 211 -0.62 16.86 -6.61
C PHE A 211 0.12 17.40 -5.39
N ASN A 212 -0.48 18.39 -4.72
CA ASN A 212 0.16 19.07 -3.59
C ASN A 212 -0.42 18.59 -2.25
N TRP A 213 0.19 17.56 -1.67
CA TRP A 213 -0.22 17.03 -0.37
C TRP A 213 -0.20 18.05 0.76
N PRO A 214 0.86 18.86 0.97
CA PRO A 214 0.85 19.92 1.99
C PRO A 214 -0.35 20.86 1.89
N GLN A 215 -0.68 21.33 0.68
CA GLN A 215 -1.83 22.21 0.47
C GLN A 215 -3.16 21.48 0.69
N THR A 216 -3.28 20.23 0.23
CA THR A 216 -4.48 19.41 0.45
C THR A 216 -4.71 19.19 1.94
N VAL A 217 -3.66 18.87 2.71
CA VAL A 217 -3.75 18.69 4.16
C VAL A 217 -4.25 19.96 4.84
N ALA A 218 -3.62 21.11 4.56
CA ALA A 218 -4.02 22.39 5.13
C ALA A 218 -5.51 22.68 4.91
N LYS A 219 -5.97 22.58 3.65
CA LYS A 219 -7.38 22.82 3.29
C LYS A 219 -8.34 21.86 3.99
N THR A 220 -8.00 20.58 4.04
CA THR A 220 -8.87 19.57 4.66
C THR A 220 -8.98 19.77 6.16
N LEU A 221 -7.88 20.05 6.86
CA LEU A 221 -7.90 20.30 8.31
C LEU A 221 -8.62 21.60 8.67
N GLU A 222 -8.64 22.58 7.76
CA GLU A 222 -9.44 23.80 7.89
C GLU A 222 -10.95 23.52 7.72
N SER A 223 -11.34 22.70 6.73
CA SER A 223 -12.76 22.43 6.44
C SER A 223 -13.40 21.36 7.33
N GLU A 224 -12.60 20.47 7.92
CA GLU A 224 -13.08 19.30 8.68
C GLU A 224 -12.58 19.35 10.14
N PRO A 225 -13.19 20.18 11.00
CA PRO A 225 -12.68 20.49 12.35
C PRO A 225 -12.79 19.33 13.34
N ASN A 226 -13.41 18.21 12.98
CA ASN A 226 -13.51 17.01 13.82
C ASN A 226 -12.37 16.01 13.60
N ILE A 227 -11.50 16.23 12.60
CA ILE A 227 -10.33 15.37 12.40
C ILE A 227 -9.42 15.49 13.62
N ARG A 228 -9.16 14.36 14.29
CA ARG A 228 -8.20 14.26 15.42
C ARG A 228 -7.03 13.35 15.14
N LEU A 229 -7.11 12.51 14.10
CA LEU A 229 -6.02 11.66 13.64
C LEU A 229 -5.84 11.79 12.13
N MET A 230 -4.61 11.95 11.67
CA MET A 230 -4.21 11.81 10.28
C MET A 230 -3.28 10.60 10.14
N VAL A 231 -3.61 9.72 9.21
CA VAL A 231 -2.77 8.57 8.83
C VAL A 231 -2.20 8.82 7.45
N ILE A 232 -0.87 8.80 7.33
CA ILE A 232 -0.16 9.08 6.09
C ILE A 232 0.53 7.81 5.61
N PHE A 233 0.36 7.43 4.34
CA PHE A 233 1.06 6.29 3.76
C PHE A 233 1.49 6.59 2.31
N LEU A 234 2.76 6.96 2.16
CA LEU A 234 3.39 7.45 0.93
C LEU A 234 4.76 6.81 0.72
N GLY A 235 5.21 6.73 -0.52
CA GLY A 235 6.64 6.47 -0.78
C GLY A 235 7.00 6.13 -2.21
N PRO A 236 6.39 5.11 -2.84
CA PRO A 236 6.86 4.59 -4.14
C PRO A 236 7.01 5.61 -5.27
N ASN A 237 6.31 6.75 -5.20
CA ASN A 237 6.30 7.79 -6.22
C ASN A 237 7.28 8.95 -5.97
N ASP A 238 8.07 8.90 -4.89
CA ASP A 238 8.97 9.97 -4.46
C ASP A 238 10.48 9.79 -4.72
N PRO A 239 11.01 8.59 -5.07
CA PRO A 239 12.42 8.37 -5.45
C PRO A 239 12.88 8.98 -6.78
N TRP A 240 12.52 10.23 -7.04
CA TRP A 240 12.80 10.97 -8.26
C TRP A 240 13.51 12.29 -7.94
N ASP A 241 14.21 12.82 -8.95
CA ASP A 241 14.77 14.16 -8.86
C ASP A 241 13.61 15.17 -8.73
N MET A 242 13.78 16.23 -7.93
CA MET A 242 12.70 17.18 -7.63
C MET A 242 12.84 18.49 -8.41
N PRO A 243 11.75 19.03 -8.97
CA PRO A 243 11.77 20.33 -9.60
C PRO A 243 11.90 21.45 -8.55
N GLN A 244 12.65 22.52 -8.89
CA GLN A 244 12.81 23.72 -8.05
C GLN A 244 12.06 24.96 -8.58
N GLY A 245 11.26 24.79 -9.63
CA GLY A 245 10.63 25.89 -10.38
C GLY A 245 11.19 26.02 -11.80
N LYS A 246 10.54 26.84 -12.61
CA LYS A 246 10.83 26.97 -14.04
C LYS A 246 12.28 27.42 -14.28
N GLY A 247 12.99 26.70 -15.14
CA GLY A 247 14.35 27.03 -15.57
C GLY A 247 15.46 26.70 -14.55
N LYS A 248 15.13 26.17 -13.38
CA LYS A 248 16.13 25.74 -12.39
C LYS A 248 16.50 24.26 -12.58
N PRO A 249 17.76 23.87 -12.27
CA PRO A 249 18.13 22.47 -12.28
C PRO A 249 17.28 21.68 -11.28
N PHE A 250 17.06 20.40 -11.60
CA PHE A 250 16.38 19.50 -10.70
C PHE A 250 17.31 19.14 -9.53
N LEU A 251 16.73 18.98 -8.36
CA LEU A 251 17.43 18.44 -7.20
C LEU A 251 17.58 16.95 -7.37
N ARG A 252 18.82 16.45 -7.33
CA ARG A 252 19.08 15.01 -7.47
C ARG A 252 18.52 14.27 -6.26
N PHE A 253 17.79 13.17 -6.46
CA PHE A 253 17.34 12.31 -5.36
C PHE A 253 18.50 11.96 -4.41
N LYS A 254 18.28 12.16 -3.10
CA LYS A 254 19.28 12.01 -2.00
C LYS A 254 20.43 13.02 -1.98
N SER A 255 20.42 14.07 -2.80
CA SER A 255 21.32 15.20 -2.57
C SER A 255 20.93 15.96 -1.31
N PRO A 256 21.87 16.64 -0.62
CA PRO A 256 21.55 17.44 0.56
C PRO A 256 20.40 18.43 0.33
N GLU A 257 20.37 19.09 -0.83
CA GLU A 257 19.34 20.07 -1.17
C GLU A 257 17.98 19.41 -1.43
N TRP A 258 17.97 18.23 -2.05
CA TRP A 258 16.76 17.41 -2.20
C TRP A 258 16.21 17.03 -0.83
N GLU A 259 17.07 16.57 0.08
CA GLU A 259 16.66 16.14 1.41
C GLU A 259 16.05 17.32 2.19
N VAL A 260 16.71 18.48 2.22
CA VAL A 260 16.19 19.69 2.87
C VAL A 260 14.80 20.04 2.31
N THR A 261 14.65 20.06 0.99
CA THR A 261 13.37 20.40 0.34
C THR A 261 12.28 19.37 0.65
N TYR A 262 12.64 18.08 0.71
CA TYR A 262 11.70 17.01 0.99
C TYR A 262 11.24 17.03 2.45
N ARG A 263 12.18 17.24 3.39
CA ARG A 263 11.88 17.43 4.82
C ARG A 263 10.97 18.61 5.05
N GLN A 264 11.21 19.75 4.40
CA GLN A 264 10.32 20.92 4.48
C GLN A 264 8.86 20.60 4.09
N ARG A 265 8.64 19.70 3.12
CA ARG A 265 7.29 19.27 2.72
C ARG A 265 6.66 18.34 3.75
N ILE A 266 7.45 17.48 4.41
CA ILE A 266 7.01 16.69 5.56
C ILE A 266 6.66 17.62 6.72
N ASP A 267 7.54 18.55 7.06
CA ASP A 267 7.39 19.54 8.14
C ASP A 267 6.12 20.36 7.94
N SER A 268 5.85 20.82 6.72
CA SER A 268 4.62 21.56 6.40
C SER A 268 3.35 20.77 6.69
N ILE A 269 3.34 19.45 6.45
CA ILE A 269 2.20 18.59 6.78
C ILE A 269 2.07 18.42 8.30
N LEU A 270 3.18 18.22 9.00
CA LEU A 270 3.20 18.03 10.45
C LEU A 270 2.90 19.32 11.23
N ASP A 271 3.28 20.48 10.70
CA ASP A 271 2.93 21.80 11.24
C ASP A 271 1.42 22.02 11.17
N GLN A 272 0.78 21.72 10.03
CA GLN A 272 -0.68 21.77 9.91
C GLN A 272 -1.37 20.83 10.90
N ALA A 273 -0.84 19.61 11.09
CA ALA A 273 -1.37 18.71 12.09
C ALA A 273 -1.25 19.30 13.51
N ARG A 274 -0.10 19.88 13.86
CA ARG A 274 0.12 20.53 15.16
C ARG A 274 -0.83 21.71 15.38
N GLU A 275 -0.96 22.60 14.40
CA GLU A 275 -1.83 23.78 14.45
C GLU A 275 -3.29 23.41 14.70
N HIS A 276 -3.75 22.28 14.15
CA HIS A 276 -5.11 21.78 14.29
C HIS A 276 -5.28 20.75 15.43
N ASN A 277 -4.25 20.51 16.25
CA ASN A 277 -4.25 19.51 17.32
C ASN A 277 -4.60 18.08 16.83
N VAL A 278 -4.06 17.71 15.67
CA VAL A 278 -4.25 16.41 15.03
C VAL A 278 -3.04 15.53 15.30
N GLN A 279 -3.28 14.31 15.83
CA GLN A 279 -2.24 13.30 15.95
C GLN A 279 -1.91 12.70 14.58
N VAL A 280 -0.66 12.27 14.36
CA VAL A 280 -0.20 11.72 13.09
C VAL A 280 0.38 10.33 13.29
N ILE A 281 -0.08 9.38 12.48
CA ILE A 281 0.58 8.10 12.25
C ILE A 281 1.13 8.12 10.82
N TRP A 282 2.45 8.25 10.68
CA TRP A 282 3.12 8.13 9.40
C TRP A 282 3.57 6.69 9.17
N VAL A 283 2.94 6.01 8.23
CA VAL A 283 3.26 4.64 7.86
C VAL A 283 4.41 4.64 6.87
N GLY A 284 5.51 4.00 7.24
CA GLY A 284 6.67 3.79 6.38
C GLY A 284 6.42 2.72 5.32
N PRO A 285 6.72 2.98 4.03
CA PRO A 285 6.60 1.98 2.98
C PRO A 285 7.49 0.76 3.27
N PRO A 286 6.99 -0.46 3.04
CA PRO A 286 7.79 -1.65 3.25
C PRO A 286 8.81 -1.84 2.13
N ASN A 287 9.69 -2.82 2.31
CA ASN A 287 10.64 -3.25 1.31
C ASN A 287 9.94 -3.67 0.01
N MET A 288 10.62 -3.46 -1.11
CA MET A 288 10.09 -3.67 -2.45
C MET A 288 10.87 -4.77 -3.17
N GLN A 289 10.25 -5.45 -4.13
CA GLN A 289 10.93 -6.53 -4.85
C GLN A 289 12.20 -6.06 -5.56
N LYS A 290 12.17 -4.84 -6.13
CA LYS A 290 13.32 -4.26 -6.83
C LYS A 290 14.28 -3.62 -5.82
N PRO A 291 15.55 -4.06 -5.73
CA PRO A 291 16.50 -3.57 -4.71
C PRO A 291 16.66 -2.05 -4.72
N LYS A 292 16.80 -1.44 -5.92
CA LYS A 292 16.93 0.02 -6.07
C LYS A 292 15.75 0.78 -5.45
N LEU A 293 14.53 0.29 -5.66
CA LEU A 293 13.33 0.91 -5.10
C LEU A 293 13.25 0.64 -3.59
N SER A 294 13.60 -0.56 -3.14
CA SER A 294 13.64 -0.91 -1.72
C SER A 294 14.61 -0.02 -0.93
N THR A 295 15.83 0.19 -1.44
CA THR A 295 16.80 1.12 -0.84
C THR A 295 16.28 2.55 -0.81
N ALA A 296 15.52 2.96 -1.82
CA ALA A 296 14.88 4.28 -1.81
C ALA A 296 13.77 4.37 -0.75
N MET A 297 12.95 3.31 -0.57
CA MET A 297 11.95 3.26 0.50
C MET A 297 12.61 3.32 1.88
N ALA A 298 13.69 2.58 2.10
CA ALA A 298 14.45 2.63 3.35
C ALA A 298 14.96 4.05 3.65
N TYR A 299 15.48 4.75 2.63
CA TYR A 299 15.90 6.15 2.77
C TYR A 299 14.72 7.07 3.14
N LEU A 300 13.60 7.00 2.42
CA LEU A 300 12.42 7.83 2.71
C LEU A 300 11.84 7.54 4.10
N SER A 301 11.76 6.26 4.48
CA SER A 301 11.34 5.79 5.81
C SER A 301 12.18 6.42 6.93
N GLY A 302 13.50 6.52 6.74
CA GLY A 302 14.37 7.20 7.70
C GLY A 302 14.06 8.70 7.84
N LEU A 303 13.68 9.39 6.76
CA LEU A 303 13.22 10.77 6.84
C LEU A 303 11.91 10.86 7.62
N TYR A 304 10.92 10.03 7.27
CA TYR A 304 9.61 10.03 7.94
C TYR A 304 9.74 9.79 9.45
N GLU A 305 10.52 8.79 9.85
CA GLU A 305 10.77 8.47 11.26
C GLU A 305 11.44 9.64 12.00
N GLN A 306 12.46 10.26 11.40
CA GLN A 306 13.14 11.41 12.00
C GLN A 306 12.22 12.62 12.16
N GLN A 307 11.47 13.00 11.11
CA GLN A 307 10.57 14.15 11.16
C GLN A 307 9.43 13.93 12.15
N THR A 308 8.76 12.79 12.10
CA THR A 308 7.70 12.49 13.06
C THR A 308 8.21 12.50 14.51
N GLY A 309 9.42 11.97 14.76
CA GLY A 309 10.07 12.04 16.07
C GLY A 309 10.28 13.47 16.56
N LEU A 310 10.77 14.37 15.70
CA LEU A 310 10.95 15.79 16.04
C LEU A 310 9.61 16.48 16.40
N TYR A 311 8.53 16.05 15.76
CA TYR A 311 7.18 16.57 16.00
C TYR A 311 6.44 15.87 17.14
N GLN A 312 7.07 14.89 17.81
CA GLN A 312 6.44 14.03 18.81
C GLN A 312 5.20 13.29 18.27
N GLN A 313 5.24 12.93 16.99
CA GLN A 313 4.23 12.15 16.28
C GLN A 313 4.71 10.71 16.09
N HIS A 314 3.86 9.87 15.52
CA HIS A 314 4.09 8.43 15.49
C HIS A 314 4.54 7.96 14.11
N TYR A 315 5.61 7.17 14.09
CA TYR A 315 6.05 6.43 12.92
C TYR A 315 5.68 4.95 13.06
N LEU A 316 5.16 4.36 11.98
CA LEU A 316 4.84 2.93 11.91
C LEU A 316 5.48 2.29 10.68
N SER A 317 6.48 1.43 10.87
CA SER A 317 7.03 0.64 9.77
C SER A 317 6.04 -0.46 9.33
N ALA A 318 5.78 -0.56 8.03
CA ALA A 318 5.02 -1.68 7.46
C ALA A 318 5.84 -2.99 7.32
N ASN A 319 7.17 -2.93 7.46
CA ASN A 319 8.04 -4.11 7.31
C ASN A 319 7.69 -5.24 8.32
N PRO A 320 7.62 -4.98 9.64
CA PRO A 320 7.28 -6.02 10.61
C PRO A 320 5.89 -6.64 10.38
N VAL A 321 4.93 -5.85 9.88
CA VAL A 321 3.57 -6.31 9.57
C VAL A 321 3.57 -7.39 8.49
N LEU A 322 4.52 -7.32 7.57
CA LEU A 322 4.69 -8.25 6.46
C LEU A 322 5.71 -9.35 6.77
N GLY A 323 6.25 -9.38 7.99
CA GLY A 323 7.26 -10.34 8.43
C GLY A 323 8.63 -10.10 7.80
N TYR A 324 8.92 -8.87 7.39
CA TYR A 324 10.22 -8.51 6.82
C TYR A 324 11.16 -8.08 7.94
N ASN A 325 12.37 -8.64 7.90
CA ASN A 325 13.53 -8.21 8.67
C ASN A 325 14.55 -7.56 7.75
N ASP A 326 15.22 -6.51 8.21
CA ASP A 326 16.24 -5.78 7.45
C ASP A 326 15.76 -5.41 6.03
N ASP A 327 16.51 -5.80 4.99
CA ASP A 327 16.22 -5.54 3.57
C ASP A 327 15.40 -6.65 2.90
N SER A 328 14.84 -7.60 3.66
CA SER A 328 14.12 -8.74 3.08
C SER A 328 12.82 -8.34 2.38
N PHE A 329 12.51 -9.05 1.30
CA PHE A 329 11.23 -8.97 0.60
C PHE A 329 10.68 -10.39 0.40
N SER A 330 9.38 -10.56 0.64
CA SER A 330 8.67 -11.81 0.35
C SER A 330 7.24 -11.52 -0.12
N TYR A 331 6.78 -12.30 -1.11
CA TYR A 331 5.39 -12.28 -1.54
C TYR A 331 4.42 -12.85 -0.50
N THR A 332 4.94 -13.60 0.47
CA THR A 332 4.14 -14.30 1.48
C THR A 332 4.65 -14.06 2.89
N LEU A 333 3.72 -13.91 3.82
CA LEU A 333 3.95 -13.96 5.26
C LEU A 333 3.70 -15.39 5.78
N GLN A 334 4.53 -15.87 6.72
CA GLN A 334 4.17 -17.04 7.53
C GLN A 334 3.34 -16.57 8.73
N ASN A 335 2.15 -17.13 8.92
CA ASN A 335 1.34 -16.84 10.09
C ASN A 335 1.83 -17.63 11.32
N ALA A 336 1.20 -17.40 12.48
CA ALA A 336 1.54 -18.08 13.74
C ALA A 336 1.44 -19.63 13.66
N GLN A 337 0.64 -20.16 12.74
CA GLN A 337 0.47 -21.59 12.49
C GLN A 337 1.44 -22.13 11.42
N GLY A 338 2.42 -21.34 10.97
CA GLY A 338 3.40 -21.71 9.94
C GLY A 338 2.84 -21.75 8.51
N LYS A 339 1.58 -21.39 8.29
CA LYS A 339 0.97 -21.33 6.95
C LYS A 339 1.46 -20.08 6.21
N ARG A 340 1.87 -20.28 4.95
CA ARG A 340 2.22 -19.19 4.03
C ARG A 340 0.96 -18.53 3.47
N ILE A 341 0.86 -17.22 3.62
CA ILE A 341 -0.24 -16.39 3.15
C ILE A 341 0.33 -15.33 2.22
N LYS A 342 -0.22 -15.18 1.01
CA LYS A 342 0.21 -14.16 0.05
C LYS A 342 -0.23 -12.76 0.52
N THR A 343 0.73 -11.86 0.70
CA THR A 343 0.52 -10.48 1.19
C THR A 343 0.91 -9.42 0.17
N ARG A 344 1.69 -9.78 -0.86
CA ARG A 344 2.04 -8.90 -1.99
C ARG A 344 1.45 -9.40 -3.30
N VAL A 345 1.08 -8.48 -4.19
CA VAL A 345 0.77 -8.82 -5.59
C VAL A 345 2.05 -8.91 -6.40
N ASP A 346 1.94 -9.39 -7.64
CA ASP A 346 3.09 -9.85 -8.43
C ASP A 346 4.02 -8.71 -8.89
N ASP A 347 3.54 -7.47 -8.90
CA ASP A 347 4.33 -6.28 -9.23
C ASP A 347 5.44 -5.95 -8.21
N GLY A 348 5.42 -6.59 -7.04
CA GLY A 348 6.45 -6.41 -6.02
C GLY A 348 6.39 -5.08 -5.28
N ILE A 349 5.30 -4.32 -5.44
CA ILE A 349 5.04 -3.01 -4.82
C ILE A 349 3.76 -3.07 -4.00
N HIS A 350 2.64 -3.50 -4.56
CA HIS A 350 1.33 -3.43 -3.90
C HIS A 350 1.00 -4.68 -3.05
N PHE A 351 -0.10 -4.57 -2.32
CA PHE A 351 -0.57 -5.57 -1.37
C PHE A 351 -1.76 -6.36 -1.91
N THR A 352 -1.86 -7.63 -1.53
CA THR A 352 -3.13 -8.36 -1.63
C THR A 352 -4.13 -7.80 -0.60
N THR A 353 -5.41 -8.13 -0.72
CA THR A 353 -6.41 -7.79 0.31
C THR A 353 -5.98 -8.21 1.71
N THR A 354 -5.33 -9.38 1.84
CA THR A 354 -4.81 -9.84 3.13
C THR A 354 -3.69 -8.93 3.65
N GLY A 355 -2.76 -8.52 2.81
CA GLY A 355 -1.71 -7.56 3.20
C GLY A 355 -2.28 -6.21 3.61
N GLN A 356 -3.27 -5.69 2.86
CA GLN A 356 -3.95 -4.43 3.17
C GLN A 356 -4.62 -4.48 4.55
N LYS A 357 -5.35 -5.57 4.85
CA LYS A 357 -5.99 -5.79 6.15
C LYS A 357 -4.98 -5.89 7.29
N LEU A 358 -3.87 -6.58 7.11
CA LEU A 358 -2.82 -6.68 8.15
C LEU A 358 -2.25 -5.30 8.51
N ILE A 359 -1.98 -4.45 7.51
CA ILE A 359 -1.51 -3.07 7.75
C ILE A 359 -2.59 -2.24 8.44
N SER A 360 -3.84 -2.35 7.98
CA SER A 360 -4.99 -1.68 8.62
C SER A 360 -5.15 -2.08 10.10
N GLU A 361 -5.13 -3.38 10.42
CA GLU A 361 -5.21 -3.84 11.82
C GLU A 361 -4.02 -3.37 12.64
N ARG A 362 -2.81 -3.31 12.06
CA ARG A 362 -1.66 -2.76 12.76
C ARG A 362 -1.87 -1.28 13.10
N ILE A 363 -2.37 -0.47 12.17
CA ILE A 363 -2.68 0.94 12.43
C ILE A 363 -3.73 1.06 13.55
N LEU A 364 -4.80 0.26 13.49
CA LEU A 364 -5.84 0.26 14.53
C LEU A 364 -5.31 -0.12 15.91
N SER A 365 -4.36 -1.04 15.99
CA SER A 365 -3.76 -1.44 17.27
C SER A 365 -3.02 -0.31 17.99
N LEU A 366 -2.72 0.79 17.31
CA LEU A 366 -2.09 1.98 17.87
C LEU A 366 -3.08 2.99 18.45
N ILE A 367 -4.38 2.76 18.27
CA ILE A 367 -5.46 3.70 18.62
C ILE A 367 -6.26 3.15 19.79
N ALA A 368 -6.43 3.94 20.86
CA ALA A 368 -7.43 3.70 21.90
C ALA A 368 -8.73 4.39 21.54
N PHE A 369 -9.80 3.75 21.97
CA PHE A 369 -11.16 4.21 21.79
C PHE A 369 -11.84 4.33 23.17
N PRO A 370 -11.34 5.20 24.07
CA PRO A 370 -11.85 5.27 25.43
C PRO A 370 -13.33 5.68 25.44
N GLY A 371 -14.15 4.95 26.18
CA GLY A 371 -15.58 5.24 26.30
C GLY A 371 -16.42 4.90 25.06
N LEU A 372 -15.83 4.32 24.02
CA LEU A 372 -16.57 3.77 22.89
C LEU A 372 -16.87 2.29 23.14
N THR A 373 -18.14 1.91 23.05
CA THR A 373 -18.54 0.50 23.09
C THR A 373 -18.06 -0.18 21.83
N VAL A 374 -17.09 -1.09 21.97
CA VAL A 374 -16.66 -1.97 20.87
C VAL A 374 -17.84 -2.86 20.50
N THR A 375 -18.44 -2.63 19.35
CA THR A 375 -19.46 -3.52 18.81
C THR A 375 -18.75 -4.81 18.37
N GLY A 376 -19.00 -5.90 19.11
CA GLY A 376 -18.34 -7.18 18.89
C GLY A 376 -18.59 -7.74 17.48
N HIS A 377 -17.52 -8.18 16.83
CA HIS A 377 -17.55 -9.04 15.65
C HIS A 377 -16.57 -10.19 15.84
#